data_AF-A0A968QAC2-F1
#
_entry.id   AF-A0A968QAC2-F1
#
_cell.length_a   1.000
_cell.length_b   1.000
_cell.length_c   1.000
_cell.angle_alpha   90.00
_cell.angle_beta   90.00
_cell.angle_gamma   90.00
#
_symmetry.space_group_name_H-M   'P 1'
#
loop_
_entity.id
_entity.type
_entity.pdbx_description
1 polymer ?
#
loop_
_entity_poly.entity_id
_entity_poly.type
_entity_poly.pdbx_seq_one_letter_code
_entity_poly.pdbx_strand_id
1 'polypeptide(L)'
;VYRLAAGRLERTIQLPQSDLIWAAHIHWLVGSALMLGAMGLSSFAQATLNGLALAIATALVLYALAQGRLGHSSPLQSAWVYGGLGELVGWFALLRLAFPVWQRLDSGWGIVACLVAVPVYWFPWHTKGWPQHPWRVMAIVVPLVITVLTQGFNHVPTLWVLAGFYGWLARHSGRIRVSYLSVGCAVWAIWVWLGDQNLRDSLGYVLPLGLALLYVAQVDPDLKAANGKMARHWLRTVGVGVVLLTALFSTRWAGLPVGAMALGAIAAGLGLRTRAFLYVGTVVFGLNALNQLILLNANFPFIKWVVGILVGVALIWIAADFERRRDQWLLLTQNWTQDLDNWQ
;
A
#
# COMPACT_ATOMS: atom_id res chain seq x y z
N VAL A 1 37.13 -14.06 12.35
CA VAL A 1 38.15 -14.89 13.03
C VAL A 1 38.70 -15.99 12.12
N TYR A 2 37.89 -16.91 11.59
CA TYR A 2 38.36 -17.99 10.69
C TYR A 2 39.21 -17.49 9.49
N ARG A 3 38.80 -16.49 8.70
CA ARG A 3 39.63 -16.02 7.56
C ARG A 3 40.99 -15.42 7.93
N LEU A 4 41.09 -14.81 9.11
CA LEU A 4 42.34 -14.21 9.62
C LEU A 4 43.22 -15.25 10.34
N ALA A 5 42.62 -16.33 10.84
CA ALA A 5 43.29 -17.33 11.66
C ALA A 5 43.39 -18.72 10.98
N ALA A 6 42.76 -18.94 9.82
CA ALA A 6 42.69 -20.25 9.15
C ALA A 6 44.06 -20.81 8.85
N GLY A 7 44.98 -20.00 8.29
CA GLY A 7 46.34 -20.46 8.02
C GLY A 7 47.17 -20.75 9.28
N ARG A 8 46.81 -20.15 10.42
CA ARG A 8 47.41 -20.52 11.72
C ARG A 8 46.74 -21.77 12.28
N LEU A 9 45.42 -21.87 12.27
CA LEU A 9 44.67 -23.03 12.78
C LEU A 9 44.95 -24.31 11.99
N GLU A 10 45.11 -24.22 10.68
CA GLU A 10 45.48 -25.36 9.82
C GLU A 10 46.86 -25.90 10.21
N ARG A 11 47.83 -25.00 10.47
CA ARG A 11 49.16 -25.39 10.95
C ARG A 11 49.15 -25.99 12.36
N THR A 12 48.29 -25.50 13.25
CA THR A 12 48.30 -25.94 14.66
C THR A 12 47.40 -27.16 14.92
N ILE A 13 46.29 -27.30 14.18
CA ILE A 13 45.21 -28.27 14.46
C ILE A 13 45.06 -29.30 13.32
N GLN A 14 45.77 -29.14 12.19
CA GLN A 14 45.75 -30.06 11.04
C GLN A 14 44.34 -30.36 10.46
N LEU A 15 43.35 -29.52 10.76
CA LEU A 15 42.00 -29.67 10.23
C LEU A 15 41.93 -29.10 8.80
N PRO A 16 41.34 -29.82 7.85
CA PRO A 16 41.18 -29.32 6.49
C PRO A 16 40.31 -28.06 6.47
N GLN A 17 40.71 -27.10 5.65
CA GLN A 17 40.06 -25.79 5.57
C GLN A 17 38.57 -25.87 5.21
N SER A 18 38.17 -26.90 4.44
CA SER A 18 36.77 -27.18 4.08
C SER A 18 35.87 -27.42 5.28
N ASP A 19 36.35 -28.19 6.25
CA ASP A 19 35.56 -28.64 7.39
C ASP A 19 35.37 -27.49 8.37
N LEU A 20 36.39 -26.65 8.50
CA LEU A 20 36.34 -25.43 9.30
C LEU A 20 35.34 -24.40 8.71
N ILE A 21 35.23 -24.32 7.38
CA ILE A 21 34.23 -23.49 6.70
C ILE A 21 32.82 -24.00 6.99
N TRP A 22 32.60 -25.30 6.81
CA TRP A 22 31.30 -25.93 7.05
C TRP A 22 30.86 -25.78 8.51
N ALA A 23 31.75 -26.03 9.45
CA ALA A 23 31.50 -25.80 10.86
C ALA A 23 31.08 -24.34 11.10
N ALA A 24 31.80 -23.36 10.53
CA ALA A 24 31.45 -21.95 10.69
C ALA A 24 30.07 -21.60 10.08
N HIS A 25 29.72 -22.13 8.92
CA HIS A 25 28.41 -21.92 8.30
C HIS A 25 27.27 -22.51 9.13
N ILE A 26 27.46 -23.73 9.67
CA ILE A 26 26.47 -24.38 10.53
C ILE A 26 26.31 -23.60 11.84
N HIS A 27 27.41 -23.16 12.46
CA HIS A 27 27.34 -22.34 13.68
C HIS A 27 26.66 -21.00 13.44
N TRP A 28 26.92 -20.36 12.30
CA TRP A 28 26.19 -19.17 11.92
C TRP A 28 24.70 -19.48 11.77
N LEU A 29 24.33 -20.51 10.99
CA LEU A 29 22.92 -20.87 10.75
C LEU A 29 22.16 -21.16 12.06
N VAL A 30 22.75 -21.98 12.93
CA VAL A 30 22.16 -22.33 14.23
C VAL A 30 22.09 -21.09 15.13
N GLY A 31 23.16 -20.29 15.20
CA GLY A 31 23.21 -19.05 15.96
C GLY A 31 22.15 -18.06 15.51
N SER A 32 21.96 -17.89 14.21
CA SER A 32 20.96 -17.01 13.61
C SER A 32 19.54 -17.50 13.87
N ALA A 33 19.29 -18.81 13.78
CA ALA A 33 18.00 -19.41 14.12
C ALA A 33 17.66 -19.19 15.60
N LEU A 34 18.64 -19.39 16.50
CA LEU A 34 18.45 -19.13 17.93
C LEU A 34 18.23 -17.64 18.21
N MET A 35 18.98 -16.75 17.55
CA MET A 35 18.84 -15.30 17.68
C MET A 35 17.45 -14.82 17.26
N LEU A 36 16.94 -15.28 16.12
CA LEU A 36 15.61 -14.92 15.64
C LEU A 36 14.50 -15.59 16.45
N GLY A 37 14.70 -16.86 16.86
CA GLY A 37 13.75 -17.59 17.71
C GLY A 37 13.61 -16.96 19.10
N ALA A 38 14.69 -16.40 19.64
CA ALA A 38 14.68 -15.67 20.90
C ALA A 38 13.73 -14.46 20.89
N MET A 39 13.47 -13.85 19.73
CA MET A 39 12.51 -12.74 19.63
C MET A 39 11.07 -13.16 19.92
N GLY A 40 10.72 -14.43 19.68
CA GLY A 40 9.37 -14.97 19.93
C GLY A 40 9.16 -15.47 21.37
N LEU A 41 10.23 -15.58 22.16
CA LEU A 41 10.19 -16.07 23.52
C LEU A 41 10.20 -14.89 24.50
N SER A 42 9.10 -14.72 25.23
CA SER A 42 8.90 -13.65 26.22
C SER A 42 9.94 -13.63 27.36
N SER A 43 10.75 -14.67 27.51
CA SER A 43 11.79 -14.82 28.53
C SER A 43 13.04 -13.95 28.29
N PHE A 44 13.24 -13.39 27.09
CA PHE A 44 14.48 -12.67 26.77
C PHE A 44 14.62 -11.33 27.50
N ALA A 45 13.51 -10.68 27.85
CA ALA A 45 13.53 -9.42 28.62
C ALA A 45 14.09 -9.59 30.05
N GLN A 46 14.13 -10.83 30.57
CA GLN A 46 14.66 -11.16 31.89
C GLN A 46 16.10 -11.71 31.85
N ALA A 47 16.71 -11.79 30.67
CA ALA A 47 18.06 -12.33 30.53
C ALA A 47 19.11 -11.36 31.09
N THR A 48 20.04 -11.89 31.89
CA THR A 48 21.10 -11.11 32.56
C THR A 48 22.29 -10.79 31.65
N LEU A 49 22.41 -11.46 30.51
CA LEU A 49 23.56 -11.38 29.59
C LEU A 49 23.21 -10.69 28.24
N ASN A 50 22.34 -9.68 28.28
CA ASN A 50 21.87 -8.96 27.09
C ASN A 50 23.01 -8.37 26.23
N GLY A 51 24.07 -7.86 26.87
CA GLY A 51 25.23 -7.33 26.15
C GLY A 51 25.99 -8.40 25.36
N LEU A 52 26.15 -9.60 25.92
CA LEU A 52 26.77 -10.73 25.24
C LEU A 52 25.91 -11.20 24.07
N ALA A 53 24.59 -11.28 24.26
CA ALA A 53 23.65 -11.64 23.19
C ALA A 53 23.76 -10.67 22.00
N LEU A 54 23.82 -9.36 22.27
CA LEU A 54 24.01 -8.34 21.23
C LEU A 54 25.38 -8.44 20.56
N ALA A 55 26.44 -8.73 21.30
CA ALA A 55 27.77 -8.94 20.73
C ALA A 55 27.79 -10.16 19.78
N ILE A 56 27.17 -11.27 20.18
CA ILE A 56 27.03 -12.47 19.33
C ILE A 56 26.20 -12.15 18.09
N ALA A 57 25.05 -11.50 18.25
CA ALA A 57 24.20 -11.07 17.13
C ALA A 57 24.97 -10.15 16.15
N THR A 58 25.79 -9.24 16.68
CA THR A 58 26.65 -8.37 15.86
C THR A 58 27.68 -9.20 15.08
N ALA A 59 28.29 -10.20 15.72
CA ALA A 59 29.25 -11.10 15.06
C ALA A 59 28.59 -11.93 13.95
N LEU A 60 27.34 -12.40 14.14
CA LEU A 60 26.58 -13.12 13.11
C LEU A 60 26.29 -12.22 11.90
N VAL A 61 25.78 -11.01 12.12
CA VAL A 61 25.52 -10.03 11.05
C VAL A 61 26.79 -9.73 10.26
N LEU A 62 27.89 -9.40 10.96
CA LEU A 62 29.16 -9.08 10.31
C LEU A 62 29.74 -10.28 9.58
N TYR A 63 29.56 -11.50 10.09
CA TYR A 63 29.98 -12.71 9.43
C TYR A 63 29.25 -12.90 8.09
N ALA A 64 27.92 -12.81 8.09
CA ALA A 64 27.11 -12.93 6.87
C ALA A 64 27.48 -11.86 5.82
N LEU A 65 27.60 -10.60 6.26
CA LEU A 65 27.99 -9.50 5.37
C LEU A 65 29.43 -9.66 4.83
N ALA A 66 30.35 -10.21 5.62
CA ALA A 66 31.71 -10.49 5.18
C ALA A 66 31.78 -11.67 4.19
N GLN A 67 30.91 -12.69 4.34
CA GLN A 67 30.77 -13.76 3.35
C GLN A 67 30.20 -13.21 2.04
N GLY A 68 29.20 -12.33 2.13
CA GLY A 68 28.59 -11.66 0.97
C GLY A 68 29.48 -10.64 0.24
N ARG A 69 30.69 -10.33 0.73
CA ARG A 69 31.60 -9.35 0.10
C ARG A 69 32.57 -9.95 -0.92
N LEU A 70 32.87 -11.24 -0.81
CA LEU A 70 33.93 -11.87 -1.59
C LEU A 70 33.32 -12.74 -2.70
N GLY A 71 33.18 -12.18 -3.89
CA GLY A 71 32.77 -12.96 -5.05
C GLY A 71 32.33 -12.13 -6.24
N HIS A 72 32.32 -12.77 -7.42
CA HIS A 72 31.54 -12.33 -8.56
C HIS A 72 30.05 -12.42 -8.19
N SER A 73 29.24 -11.49 -8.70
CA SER A 73 27.80 -11.38 -8.39
C SER A 73 27.07 -12.71 -8.63
N SER A 74 26.93 -13.50 -7.58
CA SER A 74 26.28 -14.82 -7.61
C SER A 74 25.04 -14.82 -6.70
N PRO A 75 24.07 -15.72 -6.97
CA PRO A 75 22.89 -15.87 -6.12
C PRO A 75 23.25 -16.16 -4.65
N LEU A 76 24.27 -17.01 -4.42
CA LEU A 76 24.73 -17.36 -3.07
C LEU A 76 25.28 -16.13 -2.31
N GLN A 77 26.04 -15.28 -2.99
CA GLN A 77 26.54 -14.03 -2.39
C GLN A 77 25.40 -13.09 -2.00
N SER A 78 24.39 -12.98 -2.85
CA SER A 78 23.19 -12.20 -2.54
C SER A 78 22.43 -12.78 -1.34
N ALA A 79 22.33 -14.10 -1.23
CA ALA A 79 21.70 -14.78 -0.09
C ALA A 79 22.42 -14.47 1.23
N TRP A 80 23.75 -14.46 1.26
CA TRP A 80 24.52 -14.06 2.45
C TRP A 80 24.24 -12.61 2.87
N VAL A 81 24.17 -11.68 1.91
CA VAL A 81 23.84 -10.29 2.22
C VAL A 81 22.39 -10.15 2.71
N TYR A 82 21.44 -10.86 2.09
CA TYR A 82 20.04 -10.89 2.57
C TYR A 82 19.95 -11.44 4.00
N GLY A 83 20.66 -12.54 4.30
CA GLY A 83 20.74 -13.11 5.64
C GLY A 83 21.29 -12.11 6.65
N GLY A 84 22.44 -11.49 6.37
CA GLY A 84 23.05 -10.49 7.26
C GLY A 84 22.17 -9.24 7.47
N LEU A 85 21.48 -8.76 6.43
CA LEU A 85 20.56 -7.62 6.57
C LEU A 85 19.28 -8.00 7.31
N GLY A 86 18.78 -9.23 7.16
CA GLY A 86 17.66 -9.75 7.95
C GLY A 86 18.04 -9.90 9.42
N GLU A 87 19.24 -10.42 9.69
CA GLU A 87 19.80 -10.49 11.04
C GLU A 87 20.00 -9.12 11.65
N LEU A 88 20.33 -8.08 10.87
CA LEU A 88 20.43 -6.72 11.37
C LEU A 88 19.09 -6.19 11.89
N VAL A 89 17.98 -6.56 11.25
CA VAL A 89 16.63 -6.27 11.75
C VAL A 89 16.36 -7.04 13.06
N GLY A 90 16.75 -8.31 13.13
CA GLY A 90 16.66 -9.11 14.36
C GLY A 90 17.51 -8.55 15.50
N TRP A 91 18.72 -8.09 15.20
CA TRP A 91 19.61 -7.41 16.13
C TRP A 91 18.97 -6.14 16.69
N PHE A 92 18.31 -5.34 15.84
CA PHE A 92 17.57 -4.16 16.28
C PHE A 92 16.43 -4.53 17.24
N ALA A 93 15.68 -5.60 16.94
CA ALA A 93 14.62 -6.07 17.82
C ALA A 93 15.19 -6.54 19.18
N LEU A 94 16.31 -7.27 19.18
CA LEU A 94 16.99 -7.66 20.42
C LEU A 94 17.49 -6.46 21.21
N LEU A 95 18.04 -5.44 20.55
CA LEU A 95 18.48 -4.19 21.20
C LEU A 95 17.32 -3.52 21.94
N ARG A 96 16.14 -3.47 21.30
CA ARG A 96 14.92 -2.88 21.88
C ARG A 96 14.38 -3.67 23.08
N LEU A 97 14.53 -5.00 23.06
CA LEU A 97 14.16 -5.87 24.19
C LEU A 97 15.15 -5.76 25.35
N ALA A 98 16.44 -5.71 25.04
CA ALA A 98 17.53 -5.61 26.01
C ALA A 98 17.52 -4.29 26.79
N PHE A 99 17.10 -3.20 26.14
CA PHE A 99 17.16 -1.85 26.70
C PHE A 99 15.82 -1.12 26.53
N PRO A 100 14.89 -1.26 27.49
CA PRO A 100 13.53 -0.71 27.39
C PRO A 100 13.47 0.81 27.22
N VAL A 101 14.53 1.56 27.56
CA VAL A 101 14.60 3.00 27.34
C VAL A 101 14.34 3.39 25.87
N TRP A 102 14.74 2.54 24.92
CA TRP A 102 14.54 2.77 23.49
C TRP A 102 13.09 2.59 23.03
N GLN A 103 12.25 1.92 23.83
CA GLN A 103 10.82 1.74 23.53
C GLN A 103 10.06 3.07 23.62
N ARG A 104 10.58 4.06 24.36
CA ARG A 104 10.00 5.41 24.39
C ARG A 104 10.04 6.11 23.03
N LEU A 105 10.90 5.66 22.11
CA LEU A 105 11.06 6.20 20.75
C LEU A 105 10.34 5.35 19.69
N ASP A 106 9.46 4.43 20.09
CA ASP A 106 8.76 3.49 19.20
C ASP A 106 7.92 4.18 18.12
N SER A 107 7.38 5.35 18.43
CA SER A 107 6.71 6.20 17.45
C SER A 107 7.68 6.71 16.38
N GLY A 108 8.94 6.99 16.70
CA GLY A 108 9.90 7.63 15.80
C GLY A 108 10.78 6.68 14.97
N TRP A 109 10.93 5.41 15.35
CA TRP A 109 11.88 4.51 14.69
C TRP A 109 11.61 4.27 13.20
N GLY A 110 10.33 4.31 12.76
CA GLY A 110 9.99 4.26 11.34
C GLY A 110 10.53 5.45 10.55
N ILE A 111 10.56 6.65 11.15
CA ILE A 111 11.14 7.87 10.56
C ILE A 111 12.65 7.72 10.43
N VAL A 112 13.31 7.26 11.49
CA VAL A 112 14.76 7.00 11.49
C VAL A 112 15.13 5.97 10.42
N ALA A 113 14.35 4.89 10.30
CA ALA A 113 14.55 3.87 9.28
C ALA A 113 14.41 4.44 7.86
N CYS A 114 13.44 5.34 7.60
CA CYS A 114 13.34 6.05 6.32
C CYS A 114 14.60 6.90 6.03
N LEU A 115 15.08 7.64 7.03
CA LEU A 115 16.27 8.49 6.89
C LEU A 115 17.53 7.67 6.59
N VAL A 116 17.71 6.52 7.25
CA VAL A 116 18.85 5.62 7.01
C VAL A 116 18.72 4.89 5.67
N ALA A 117 17.50 4.54 5.26
CA ALA A 117 17.27 3.87 3.99
C ALA A 117 17.70 4.70 2.78
N VAL A 118 17.62 6.03 2.85
CA VAL A 118 18.05 6.95 1.79
C VAL A 118 19.50 6.68 1.37
N PRO A 119 20.52 6.95 2.20
CA PRO A 119 21.91 6.73 1.81
C PRO A 119 22.19 5.26 1.45
N VAL A 120 21.56 4.30 2.14
CA VAL A 120 21.72 2.87 1.84
C VAL A 120 21.24 2.51 0.44
N TYR A 121 20.17 3.14 -0.06
CA TYR A 121 19.63 2.86 -1.39
C TYR A 121 20.56 3.33 -2.53
N TRP A 122 21.14 4.53 -2.40
CA TRP A 122 22.00 5.14 -3.42
C TRP A 122 23.47 4.75 -3.33
N PHE A 123 23.94 4.31 -2.17
CA PHE A 123 25.36 3.98 -2.00
C PHE A 123 25.80 2.90 -2.99
N PRO A 124 26.93 3.08 -3.71
CA PRO A 124 27.38 2.14 -4.73
C PRO A 124 28.10 0.94 -4.10
N TRP A 125 27.35 0.07 -3.41
CA TRP A 125 27.85 -1.11 -2.69
C TRP A 125 28.71 -2.04 -3.54
N HIS A 126 28.46 -2.13 -4.85
CA HIS A 126 29.25 -2.90 -5.80
C HIS A 126 30.73 -2.47 -5.85
N THR A 127 31.02 -1.17 -5.70
CA THR A 127 32.41 -0.66 -5.65
C THR A 127 33.17 -1.11 -4.40
N LYS A 128 32.44 -1.56 -3.36
CA LYS A 128 33.00 -2.09 -2.11
C LYS A 128 32.99 -3.62 -2.06
N GLY A 129 32.57 -4.29 -3.15
CA GLY A 129 32.54 -5.75 -3.28
C GLY A 129 31.22 -6.42 -2.92
N TRP A 130 30.18 -5.65 -2.56
CA TRP A 130 28.86 -6.22 -2.24
C TRP A 130 27.89 -6.17 -3.42
N PRO A 131 27.02 -7.17 -3.61
CA PRO A 131 25.95 -7.11 -4.61
C PRO A 131 25.01 -5.93 -4.33
N GLN A 132 24.69 -5.12 -5.34
CA GLN A 132 23.86 -3.91 -5.15
C GLN A 132 22.40 -4.23 -4.82
N HIS A 133 21.85 -5.31 -5.38
CA HIS A 133 20.42 -5.61 -5.34
C HIS A 133 19.87 -5.83 -3.92
N PRO A 134 20.50 -6.65 -3.04
CA PRO A 134 20.01 -6.85 -1.67
C PRO A 134 19.90 -5.57 -0.85
N TRP A 135 20.90 -4.69 -0.92
CA TRP A 135 20.88 -3.41 -0.20
C TRP A 135 19.73 -2.50 -0.67
N ARG A 136 19.46 -2.43 -1.98
CA ARG A 136 18.33 -1.65 -2.50
C ARG A 136 16.98 -2.22 -2.08
N VAL A 137 16.82 -3.55 -2.09
CA VAL A 137 15.59 -4.20 -1.62
C VAL A 137 15.39 -3.94 -0.13
N MET A 138 16.44 -4.10 0.68
CA MET A 138 16.34 -3.86 2.12
C MET A 138 16.11 -2.38 2.45
N ALA A 139 16.67 -1.44 1.70
CA ALA A 139 16.32 -0.02 1.87
C ALA A 139 14.83 0.28 1.59
N ILE A 140 14.16 -0.52 0.75
CA ILE A 140 12.70 -0.42 0.56
C ILE A 140 11.95 -1.11 1.71
N VAL A 141 12.38 -2.30 2.12
CA VAL A 141 11.61 -3.15 3.05
C VAL A 141 11.81 -2.76 4.52
N VAL A 142 13.03 -2.38 4.93
CA VAL A 142 13.40 -2.11 6.33
C VAL A 142 12.53 -1.01 6.96
N PRO A 143 12.27 0.15 6.33
CA PRO A 143 11.37 1.16 6.90
C PRO A 143 9.97 0.62 7.22
N LEU A 144 9.43 -0.28 6.40
CA LEU A 144 8.14 -0.92 6.66
C LEU A 144 8.24 -1.88 7.85
N VAL A 145 9.25 -2.76 7.85
CA VAL A 145 9.43 -3.78 8.90
C VAL A 145 9.67 -3.14 10.26
N ILE A 146 10.52 -2.11 10.34
CA ILE A 146 10.78 -1.39 11.59
C ILE A 146 9.50 -0.73 12.09
N THR A 147 8.73 -0.07 11.21
CA THR A 147 7.43 0.52 11.57
C THR A 147 6.46 -0.52 12.11
N VAL A 148 6.42 -1.75 11.57
CA VAL A 148 5.60 -2.84 12.13
C VAL A 148 6.12 -3.26 13.51
N LEU A 149 7.43 -3.52 13.64
CA LEU A 149 8.05 -4.00 14.88
C LEU A 149 7.87 -3.03 16.05
N THR A 150 7.87 -1.72 15.78
CA THR A 150 7.71 -0.68 16.81
C THR A 150 6.28 -0.17 16.94
N GLN A 151 5.29 -0.83 16.31
CA GLN A 151 3.89 -0.36 16.31
C GLN A 151 3.72 1.06 15.75
N GLY A 152 4.65 1.50 14.91
CA GLY A 152 4.65 2.80 14.23
C GLY A 152 3.44 3.01 13.32
N PHE A 153 2.75 1.93 12.92
CA PHE A 153 1.49 2.00 12.17
C PHE A 153 0.30 2.55 12.98
N ASN A 154 0.47 2.77 14.29
CA ASN A 154 -0.52 3.45 15.13
C ASN A 154 -0.20 4.95 15.30
N HIS A 155 0.85 5.46 14.64
CA HIS A 155 1.31 6.84 14.79
C HIS A 155 1.23 7.59 13.46
N VAL A 156 0.32 8.56 13.40
CA VAL A 156 0.04 9.38 12.21
C VAL A 156 1.30 10.05 11.63
N PRO A 157 2.21 10.69 12.42
CA PRO A 157 3.41 11.32 11.86
C PRO A 157 4.33 10.35 11.12
N THR A 158 4.49 9.14 11.67
CA THR A 158 5.36 8.09 11.14
C THR A 158 4.85 7.59 9.79
N LEU A 159 3.53 7.40 9.70
CA LEU A 159 2.86 6.99 8.46
C LEU A 159 2.98 8.05 7.37
N TRP A 160 2.86 9.33 7.70
CA TRP A 160 3.05 10.41 6.73
C TRP A 160 4.47 10.50 6.20
N VAL A 161 5.47 10.33 7.08
CA VAL A 161 6.88 10.24 6.64
C VAL A 161 7.09 9.02 5.75
N LEU A 162 6.52 7.87 6.11
CA LEU A 162 6.64 6.64 5.34
C LEU A 162 5.97 6.78 3.96
N ALA A 163 4.79 7.40 3.91
CA ALA A 163 4.09 7.73 2.67
C ALA A 163 4.93 8.67 1.80
N GLY A 164 5.48 9.73 2.38
CA GLY A 164 6.36 10.68 1.69
C GLY A 164 7.63 10.01 1.15
N PHE A 165 8.28 9.18 1.98
CA PHE A 165 9.47 8.41 1.61
C PHE A 165 9.22 7.51 0.41
N TYR A 166 8.17 6.68 0.42
CA TYR A 166 7.86 5.81 -0.72
C TYR A 166 7.41 6.58 -1.96
N GLY A 167 6.69 7.69 -1.79
CA GLY A 167 6.27 8.53 -2.91
C GLY A 167 7.47 9.19 -3.60
N TRP A 168 8.39 9.72 -2.80
CA TRP A 168 9.66 10.26 -3.28
C TRP A 168 10.54 9.18 -3.92
N LEU A 169 10.67 8.01 -3.29
CA LEU A 169 11.45 6.90 -3.83
C LEU A 169 10.87 6.39 -5.14
N ALA A 170 9.55 6.30 -5.29
CA ALA A 170 8.90 5.93 -6.54
C ALA A 170 9.23 6.92 -7.67
N ARG A 171 9.21 8.23 -7.37
CA ARG A 171 9.55 9.29 -8.35
C ARG A 171 11.01 9.22 -8.79
N HIS A 172 11.95 9.04 -7.85
CA HIS A 172 13.39 9.04 -8.17
C HIS A 172 13.90 7.70 -8.72
N SER A 173 13.28 6.57 -8.37
CA SER A 173 13.68 5.26 -8.88
C SER A 173 13.02 4.89 -10.22
N GLY A 174 12.01 5.66 -10.66
CA GLY A 174 11.20 5.34 -11.84
C GLY A 174 10.29 4.12 -11.64
N ARG A 175 10.24 3.53 -10.44
CA ARG A 175 9.47 2.32 -10.14
C ARG A 175 8.10 2.69 -9.59
N ILE A 176 7.12 2.81 -10.48
CA ILE A 176 5.73 3.14 -10.14
C ILE A 176 5.17 2.23 -9.04
N ARG A 177 5.47 0.92 -9.05
CA ARG A 177 4.94 -0.01 -8.04
C ARG A 177 5.30 0.34 -6.59
N VAL A 178 6.36 1.10 -6.35
CA VAL A 178 6.71 1.60 -5.00
C VAL A 178 5.71 2.65 -4.52
N SER A 179 5.05 3.38 -5.42
CA SER A 179 4.02 4.36 -5.04
C SER A 179 2.80 3.71 -4.41
N TYR A 180 2.57 2.41 -4.62
CA TYR A 180 1.48 1.68 -3.97
C TYR A 180 1.69 1.59 -2.46
N LEU A 181 2.95 1.48 -2.02
CA LEU A 181 3.29 1.55 -0.60
C LEU A 181 3.03 2.95 -0.04
N SER A 182 3.33 4.00 -0.82
CA SER A 182 3.04 5.39 -0.45
C SER A 182 1.54 5.62 -0.24
N VAL A 183 0.73 5.22 -1.20
CA VAL A 183 -0.73 5.33 -1.14
C VAL A 183 -1.30 4.49 -0.02
N GLY A 184 -0.83 3.26 0.16
CA GLY A 184 -1.24 2.39 1.27
C GLY A 184 -0.95 3.01 2.63
N CYS A 185 0.24 3.58 2.82
CA CYS A 185 0.60 4.29 4.05
C CYS A 185 -0.26 5.54 4.27
N ALA A 186 -0.59 6.28 3.22
CA ALA A 186 -1.46 7.46 3.32
C ALA A 186 -2.91 7.08 3.68
N VAL A 187 -3.46 6.02 3.09
CA VAL A 187 -4.79 5.49 3.45
C VAL A 187 -4.81 5.07 4.92
N TRP A 188 -3.79 4.33 5.35
CA TRP A 188 -3.67 3.90 6.74
C TRP A 188 -3.51 5.08 7.69
N ALA A 189 -2.73 6.11 7.33
CA ALA A 189 -2.57 7.35 8.10
C ALA A 189 -3.91 8.04 8.34
N ILE A 190 -4.75 8.10 7.29
CA ILE A 190 -6.09 8.70 7.40
C ILE A 190 -6.98 7.86 8.32
N TRP A 191 -6.96 6.54 8.22
CA TRP A 191 -7.77 5.68 9.10
C TRP A 191 -7.37 5.79 10.57
N VAL A 192 -6.06 5.79 10.87
CA VAL A 192 -5.56 5.98 12.24
C VAL A 192 -5.97 7.36 12.75
N TRP A 193 -5.78 8.40 11.94
CA TRP A 193 -6.19 9.76 12.31
C TRP A 193 -7.70 9.87 12.57
N LEU A 194 -8.55 9.28 11.73
CA LEU A 194 -10.00 9.24 11.95
C LEU A 194 -10.36 8.50 13.25
N GLY A 195 -9.67 7.39 13.53
CA GLY A 195 -9.83 6.63 14.77
C GLY A 195 -9.45 7.44 16.01
N ASP A 196 -8.30 8.12 15.97
CA ASP A 196 -7.81 8.99 17.05
C ASP A 196 -8.77 10.16 17.34
N GLN A 197 -9.41 10.71 16.29
CA GLN A 197 -10.43 11.76 16.44
C GLN A 197 -11.82 11.21 16.79
N ASN A 198 -11.97 9.89 16.96
CA ASN A 198 -13.24 9.18 17.17
C ASN A 198 -14.31 9.54 16.11
N LEU A 199 -13.88 9.84 14.88
CA LEU A 199 -14.76 10.11 13.76
C LEU A 199 -15.23 8.78 13.17
N ARG A 200 -16.54 8.50 13.32
CA ARG A 200 -17.18 7.25 12.84
C ARG A 200 -17.93 7.42 11.52
N ASP A 201 -17.55 8.41 10.71
CA ASP A 201 -18.19 8.64 9.42
C ASP A 201 -17.76 7.57 8.40
N SER A 202 -18.72 6.77 7.93
CA SER A 202 -18.44 5.67 7.00
C SER A 202 -17.76 6.13 5.70
N LEU A 203 -18.15 7.31 5.19
CA LEU A 203 -17.55 7.86 3.97
C LEU A 203 -16.08 8.25 4.21
N GLY A 204 -15.74 8.78 5.39
CA GLY A 204 -14.37 9.08 5.78
C GLY A 204 -13.41 7.90 5.67
N TYR A 205 -13.84 6.68 6.02
CA TYR A 205 -13.01 5.47 5.89
C TYR A 205 -12.97 4.94 4.45
N VAL A 206 -14.07 5.06 3.72
CA VAL A 206 -14.21 4.48 2.38
C VAL A 206 -13.60 5.36 1.29
N LEU A 207 -13.65 6.69 1.45
CA LEU A 207 -13.15 7.64 0.47
C LEU A 207 -11.65 7.48 0.16
N PRO A 208 -10.74 7.38 1.16
CA PRO A 208 -9.31 7.14 0.89
C PRO A 208 -9.07 5.85 0.11
N LEU A 209 -9.83 4.78 0.41
CA LEU A 209 -9.74 3.51 -0.29
C LEU A 209 -10.19 3.65 -1.75
N GLY A 210 -11.32 4.30 -2.00
CA GLY A 210 -11.80 4.57 -3.36
C GLY A 210 -10.80 5.40 -4.17
N LEU A 211 -10.22 6.43 -3.57
CA LEU A 211 -9.18 7.26 -4.20
C LEU A 211 -7.90 6.46 -4.49
N ALA A 212 -7.50 5.54 -3.60
CA ALA A 212 -6.36 4.67 -3.83
C ALA A 212 -6.57 3.73 -5.03
N LEU A 213 -7.77 3.15 -5.18
CA LEU A 213 -8.13 2.33 -6.34
C LEU A 213 -8.09 3.15 -7.63
N LEU A 214 -8.63 4.37 -7.60
CA LEU A 214 -8.61 5.27 -8.75
C LEU A 214 -7.20 5.71 -9.12
N TYR A 215 -6.34 5.94 -8.13
CA TYR A 215 -4.92 6.22 -8.35
C TYR A 215 -4.22 5.06 -9.06
N VAL A 216 -4.39 3.83 -8.58
CA VAL A 216 -3.81 2.63 -9.22
C VAL A 216 -4.32 2.49 -10.66
N ALA A 217 -5.62 2.68 -10.89
CA ALA A 217 -6.22 2.64 -12.22
C ALA A 217 -5.62 3.66 -13.20
N GLN A 218 -5.07 4.76 -12.69
CA GLN A 218 -4.52 5.85 -13.49
C GLN A 218 -3.01 5.74 -13.71
N VAL A 219 -2.27 5.20 -12.75
CA VAL A 219 -0.80 5.27 -12.76
C VAL A 219 -0.15 3.96 -13.20
N ASP A 220 -0.79 2.80 -12.97
CA ASP A 220 -0.22 1.49 -13.29
C ASP A 220 0.06 1.32 -14.81
N PRO A 221 1.30 0.99 -15.22
CA PRO A 221 1.65 0.75 -16.63
C PRO A 221 0.92 -0.44 -17.26
N ASP A 222 0.73 -1.52 -16.51
CA ASP A 222 0.12 -2.76 -17.00
C ASP A 222 -1.38 -2.52 -17.27
N LEU A 223 -2.02 -1.67 -16.47
CA LEU A 223 -3.41 -1.24 -16.69
C LEU A 223 -3.57 -0.25 -17.85
N LYS A 224 -2.50 0.45 -18.27
CA LYS A 224 -2.54 1.35 -19.44
C LYS A 224 -2.42 0.60 -20.76
N ALA A 225 -1.79 -0.57 -20.76
CA ALA A 225 -1.70 -1.42 -21.95
C ALA A 225 -3.09 -1.79 -22.49
N ALA A 226 -3.17 -2.10 -23.78
CA ALA A 226 -4.44 -2.47 -24.43
C ALA A 226 -5.13 -3.66 -23.74
N ASN A 227 -4.33 -4.61 -23.22
CA ASN A 227 -4.82 -5.78 -22.50
C ASN A 227 -5.38 -5.43 -21.11
N GLY A 228 -5.00 -4.28 -20.54
CA GLY A 228 -5.41 -3.81 -19.22
C GLY A 228 -6.70 -2.98 -19.21
N LYS A 229 -7.31 -2.71 -20.37
CA LYS A 229 -8.52 -1.86 -20.48
C LYS A 229 -9.66 -2.33 -19.58
N MET A 230 -9.95 -3.64 -19.59
CA MET A 230 -11.04 -4.21 -18.78
C MET A 230 -10.76 -4.08 -17.28
N ALA A 231 -9.55 -4.40 -16.84
CA ALA A 231 -9.14 -4.26 -15.44
C ALA A 231 -9.19 -2.80 -14.97
N ARG A 232 -8.73 -1.86 -15.81
CA ARG A 232 -8.80 -0.41 -15.55
C ARG A 232 -10.25 0.08 -15.41
N HIS A 233 -11.15 -0.40 -16.26
CA HIS A 233 -12.57 -0.06 -16.19
C HIS A 233 -13.21 -0.57 -14.88
N TRP A 234 -12.97 -1.84 -14.52
CA TRP A 234 -13.48 -2.41 -13.28
C TRP A 234 -12.94 -1.69 -12.05
N LEU A 235 -11.64 -1.39 -12.03
CA LEU A 235 -11.03 -0.69 -10.90
C LEU A 235 -11.62 0.72 -10.70
N ARG A 236 -11.90 1.44 -11.80
CA ARG A 236 -12.59 2.74 -11.74
C ARG A 236 -14.05 2.60 -11.29
N THR A 237 -14.75 1.59 -11.80
CA THR A 237 -16.15 1.32 -11.45
C THR A 237 -16.29 0.98 -9.97
N VAL A 238 -15.43 0.10 -9.45
CA VAL A 238 -15.39 -0.26 -8.03
C VAL A 238 -14.96 0.93 -7.19
N GLY A 239 -13.90 1.66 -7.58
CA GLY A 239 -13.40 2.82 -6.84
C GLY A 239 -14.45 3.91 -6.65
N VAL A 240 -15.16 4.30 -7.73
CA VAL A 240 -16.25 5.28 -7.66
C VAL A 240 -17.49 4.69 -6.99
N GLY A 241 -17.85 3.45 -7.33
CA GLY A 241 -19.06 2.78 -6.84
C GLY A 241 -19.04 2.63 -5.33
N VAL A 242 -17.93 2.17 -4.77
CA VAL A 242 -17.76 2.02 -3.33
C VAL A 242 -17.93 3.35 -2.59
N VAL A 243 -17.40 4.46 -3.14
CA VAL A 243 -17.56 5.80 -2.55
C VAL A 243 -19.00 6.29 -2.65
N LEU A 244 -19.60 6.27 -3.85
CA LEU A 244 -20.93 6.81 -4.07
C LEU A 244 -22.04 5.97 -3.42
N LEU A 245 -21.92 4.64 -3.41
CA LEU A 245 -22.87 3.76 -2.72
C LEU A 245 -22.77 3.94 -1.20
N THR A 246 -21.56 4.06 -0.64
CA THR A 246 -21.41 4.35 0.79
C THR A 246 -22.04 5.70 1.16
N ALA A 247 -21.86 6.72 0.31
CA ALA A 247 -22.52 8.01 0.50
C ALA A 247 -24.05 7.93 0.42
N LEU A 248 -24.58 7.09 -0.49
CA LEU A 248 -26.03 6.89 -0.65
C LEU A 248 -26.69 6.26 0.58
N PHE A 249 -26.03 5.27 1.20
CA PHE A 249 -26.54 4.55 2.35
C PHE A 249 -26.20 5.19 3.70
N SER A 250 -25.27 6.17 3.72
CA SER A 250 -24.93 6.87 4.96
C SER A 250 -25.95 7.97 5.26
N THR A 251 -26.57 7.91 6.44
CA THR A 251 -27.61 8.86 6.88
C THR A 251 -27.15 10.32 6.80
N ARG A 252 -25.87 10.59 7.03
CA ARG A 252 -25.30 11.94 6.99
C ARG A 252 -25.18 12.50 5.56
N TRP A 253 -24.99 11.63 4.57
CA TRP A 253 -24.66 12.00 3.19
C TRP A 253 -25.82 11.77 2.21
N ALA A 254 -26.84 11.01 2.63
CA ALA A 254 -28.04 10.76 1.86
C ALA A 254 -28.76 12.07 1.47
N GLY A 255 -29.35 12.10 0.26
CA GLY A 255 -30.05 13.26 -0.27
C GLY A 255 -29.17 14.19 -1.09
N LEU A 256 -29.17 15.48 -0.77
CA LEU A 256 -28.48 16.48 -1.59
C LEU A 256 -26.96 16.24 -1.72
N PRO A 257 -26.21 15.87 -0.66
CA PRO A 257 -24.75 15.68 -0.78
C PRO A 257 -24.37 14.56 -1.74
N VAL A 258 -24.95 13.36 -1.61
CA VAL A 258 -24.69 12.26 -2.55
C VAL A 258 -25.17 12.59 -3.97
N GLY A 259 -26.26 13.34 -4.11
CA GLY A 259 -26.73 13.84 -5.41
C GLY A 259 -25.71 14.74 -6.09
N ALA A 260 -25.10 15.68 -5.35
CA ALA A 260 -24.05 16.54 -5.86
C ALA A 260 -22.78 15.75 -6.23
N MET A 261 -22.39 14.77 -5.41
CA MET A 261 -21.25 13.88 -5.71
C MET A 261 -21.50 13.05 -6.97
N ALA A 262 -22.71 12.52 -7.15
CA ALA A 262 -23.09 11.75 -8.33
C ALA A 262 -23.11 12.62 -9.60
N LEU A 263 -23.61 13.86 -9.51
CA LEU A 263 -23.50 14.84 -10.60
C LEU A 263 -22.05 15.18 -10.93
N GLY A 264 -21.19 15.33 -9.91
CA GLY A 264 -19.75 15.49 -10.09
C GLY A 264 -19.12 14.31 -10.82
N ALA A 265 -19.51 13.07 -10.49
CA ALA A 265 -19.06 11.88 -11.20
C ALA A 265 -19.55 11.84 -12.66
N ILE A 266 -20.81 12.24 -12.93
CA ILE A 266 -21.34 12.36 -14.29
C ILE A 266 -20.52 13.38 -15.09
N ALA A 267 -20.30 14.57 -14.53
CA ALA A 267 -19.51 15.63 -15.16
C ALA A 267 -18.07 15.17 -15.42
N ALA A 268 -17.43 14.48 -14.46
CA ALA A 268 -16.11 13.89 -14.63
C ALA A 268 -16.09 12.80 -15.71
N GLY A 269 -17.13 11.97 -15.79
CA GLY A 269 -17.28 10.94 -16.82
C GLY A 269 -17.37 11.54 -18.24
N LEU A 270 -18.13 12.62 -18.40
CA LEU A 270 -18.23 13.36 -19.67
C LEU A 270 -16.92 14.08 -20.02
N GLY A 271 -16.32 14.80 -19.06
CA GLY A 271 -15.10 15.57 -19.28
C GLY A 271 -13.87 14.71 -19.56
N LEU A 272 -13.74 13.59 -18.84
CA LEU A 272 -12.63 12.63 -19.01
C LEU A 272 -12.93 11.52 -20.02
N ARG A 273 -14.11 11.54 -20.67
CA ARG A 273 -14.60 10.49 -21.58
C ARG A 273 -14.44 9.08 -21.00
N THR A 274 -14.83 8.91 -19.74
CA THR A 274 -14.64 7.67 -18.98
C THR A 274 -15.99 7.10 -18.54
N ARG A 275 -16.41 6.02 -19.21
CA ARG A 275 -17.70 5.33 -18.98
C ARG A 275 -17.97 4.98 -17.51
N ALA A 276 -16.95 4.56 -16.77
CA ALA A 276 -17.12 4.13 -15.36
C ALA A 276 -17.73 5.24 -14.48
N PHE A 277 -17.22 6.47 -14.56
CA PHE A 277 -17.74 7.59 -13.77
C PHE A 277 -19.15 7.97 -14.21
N LEU A 278 -19.41 7.97 -15.52
CA LEU A 278 -20.72 8.28 -16.09
C LEU A 278 -21.78 7.28 -15.60
N TYR A 279 -21.56 5.98 -15.83
CA TYR A 279 -22.55 4.95 -15.51
C TYR A 279 -22.82 4.86 -14.01
N VAL A 280 -21.77 4.80 -13.18
CA VAL A 280 -21.94 4.73 -11.73
C VAL A 280 -22.62 6.01 -11.19
N GLY A 281 -22.21 7.18 -11.69
CA GLY A 281 -22.83 8.45 -11.33
C GLY A 281 -24.31 8.51 -11.69
N THR A 282 -24.69 8.12 -12.91
CA THR A 282 -26.09 8.09 -13.36
C THR A 282 -26.94 7.13 -12.53
N VAL A 283 -26.44 5.91 -12.25
CA VAL A 283 -27.16 4.91 -11.45
C VAL A 283 -27.38 5.44 -10.03
N VAL A 284 -26.33 5.93 -9.36
CA VAL A 284 -26.46 6.43 -7.98
C VAL A 284 -27.32 7.69 -7.91
N PHE A 285 -27.22 8.59 -8.90
CA PHE A 285 -28.08 9.77 -8.99
C PHE A 285 -29.55 9.37 -9.12
N GLY A 286 -29.86 8.40 -9.99
CA GLY A 286 -31.22 7.87 -10.16
C GLY A 286 -31.75 7.21 -8.88
N LEU A 287 -30.94 6.37 -8.23
CA LEU A 287 -31.30 5.75 -6.95
C LEU A 287 -31.54 6.78 -5.85
N ASN A 288 -30.70 7.82 -5.77
CA ASN A 288 -30.88 8.92 -4.82
C ASN A 288 -32.18 9.70 -5.11
N ALA A 289 -32.45 10.02 -6.38
CA ALA A 289 -33.67 10.70 -6.78
C ALA A 289 -34.92 9.89 -6.43
N LEU A 290 -34.92 8.57 -6.67
CA LEU A 290 -35.99 7.67 -6.25
C LEU A 290 -36.15 7.64 -4.73
N ASN A 291 -35.05 7.53 -3.99
CA ASN A 291 -35.08 7.53 -2.51
C ASN A 291 -35.67 8.85 -1.98
N GLN A 292 -35.23 9.99 -2.51
CA GLN A 292 -35.79 11.30 -2.16
C GLN A 292 -37.26 11.43 -2.53
N LEU A 293 -37.68 10.89 -3.69
CA LEU A 293 -39.08 10.87 -4.11
C LEU A 293 -39.95 10.05 -3.15
N ILE A 294 -39.46 8.87 -2.72
CA ILE A 294 -40.15 8.02 -1.75
C ILE A 294 -40.31 8.72 -0.41
N LEU A 295 -39.24 9.33 0.10
CA LEU A 295 -39.27 10.10 1.35
C LEU A 295 -40.23 11.29 1.26
N LEU A 296 -40.20 12.02 0.15
CA LEU A 296 -41.06 13.16 -0.10
C LEU A 296 -42.54 12.73 -0.21
N ASN A 297 -42.80 11.61 -0.90
CA ASN A 297 -44.11 10.99 -1.01
C ASN A 297 -44.63 10.49 0.35
N ALA A 298 -43.77 9.92 1.19
CA ALA A 298 -44.14 9.44 2.52
C ALA A 298 -44.51 10.60 3.47
N ASN A 299 -43.75 11.70 3.41
CA ASN A 299 -43.90 12.81 4.36
C ASN A 299 -44.91 13.88 3.92
N PHE A 300 -45.24 13.98 2.62
CA PHE A 300 -46.12 15.02 2.09
C PHE A 300 -47.20 14.44 1.16
N PRO A 301 -48.43 14.20 1.67
CA PRO A 301 -49.55 13.65 0.90
C PRO A 301 -49.93 14.47 -0.35
N PHE A 302 -49.75 15.80 -0.30
CA PHE A 302 -50.01 16.70 -1.43
C PHE A 302 -49.07 16.45 -2.61
N ILE A 303 -47.79 16.15 -2.32
CA ILE A 303 -46.78 15.95 -3.36
C ILE A 303 -47.06 14.70 -4.19
N LYS A 304 -47.77 13.69 -3.65
CA LYS A 304 -48.15 12.47 -4.39
C LYS A 304 -48.90 12.78 -5.68
N TRP A 305 -49.85 13.71 -5.61
CA TRP A 305 -50.66 14.11 -6.75
C TRP A 305 -49.85 14.92 -7.76
N VAL A 306 -49.03 15.86 -7.28
CA VAL A 306 -48.15 16.68 -8.14
C VAL A 306 -47.16 15.79 -8.90
N VAL A 307 -46.50 14.87 -8.22
CA VAL A 307 -45.56 13.91 -8.82
C VAL A 307 -46.28 13.00 -9.82
N GLY A 308 -47.42 12.43 -9.44
CA GLY A 308 -48.19 11.54 -10.32
C GLY A 308 -48.60 12.23 -11.62
N ILE A 309 -49.09 13.47 -11.54
CA ILE A 309 -49.47 14.26 -12.72
C ILE A 309 -48.23 14.60 -13.56
N LEU A 310 -47.14 15.08 -12.95
CA LEU A 310 -45.92 15.43 -13.69
C LEU A 310 -45.32 14.22 -14.40
N VAL A 311 -45.22 13.07 -13.73
CA VAL A 311 -44.71 11.83 -14.32
C VAL A 311 -45.63 11.36 -15.45
N GLY A 312 -46.95 11.40 -15.25
CA GLY A 312 -47.92 11.04 -16.29
C GLY A 312 -47.79 11.92 -17.55
N VAL A 313 -47.72 13.24 -17.37
CA VAL A 313 -47.52 14.20 -18.46
C VAL A 313 -46.17 13.96 -19.15
N ALA A 314 -45.10 13.75 -18.40
CA ALA A 314 -43.78 13.47 -18.95
C ALA A 314 -43.76 12.17 -19.77
N LEU A 315 -44.41 11.10 -19.30
CA LEU A 315 -44.51 9.84 -20.05
C LEU A 315 -45.30 9.99 -21.35
N ILE A 316 -46.43 10.70 -21.32
CA ILE A 316 -47.21 11.00 -22.53
C ILE A 316 -46.37 11.83 -23.51
N TRP A 317 -45.65 12.83 -23.01
CA TRP A 317 -44.78 13.67 -23.83
C TRP A 317 -43.61 12.88 -24.45
N ILE A 318 -42.93 12.05 -23.65
CA ILE A 318 -41.85 11.17 -24.14
C ILE A 318 -42.38 10.20 -25.19
N ALA A 319 -43.53 9.55 -24.95
CA ALA A 319 -44.13 8.64 -25.91
C ALA A 319 -44.51 9.35 -27.22
N ALA A 320 -45.08 10.54 -27.14
CA ALA A 320 -45.44 11.35 -28.30
C ALA A 320 -44.20 11.80 -29.09
N ASP A 321 -43.10 12.18 -28.41
CA ASP A 321 -41.86 12.59 -29.09
C ASP A 321 -41.13 11.39 -29.72
N PHE A 322 -41.11 10.23 -29.05
CA PHE A 322 -40.59 8.98 -29.61
C PHE A 322 -41.34 8.58 -30.87
N GLU A 323 -42.67 8.65 -30.87
CA GLU A 323 -43.49 8.32 -32.05
C GLU A 323 -43.21 9.30 -33.20
N ARG A 324 -43.10 10.60 -32.90
CA ARG A 324 -42.89 11.65 -33.90
C ARG A 324 -41.48 11.66 -34.48
N ARG A 325 -40.47 11.25 -33.72
CA ARG A 325 -39.03 11.37 -34.07
C ARG A 325 -38.28 10.04 -33.97
N ARG A 326 -38.97 8.92 -34.16
CA ARG A 326 -38.41 7.58 -33.98
C ARG A 326 -37.04 7.38 -34.66
N ASP A 327 -36.93 7.78 -35.92
CA ASP A 327 -35.69 7.61 -36.69
C ASP A 327 -34.55 8.51 -36.19
N GLN A 328 -34.86 9.72 -35.73
CA GLN A 328 -33.87 10.62 -35.12
C GLN A 328 -33.35 10.04 -33.80
N TRP A 329 -34.24 9.48 -32.98
CA TRP A 329 -33.87 8.80 -31.73
C TRP A 329 -33.05 7.54 -31.97
N LEU A 330 -33.36 6.75 -33.01
CA LEU A 330 -32.56 5.59 -33.40
C LEU A 330 -31.15 6.00 -33.85
N LEU A 331 -31.02 7.04 -34.68
CA LEU A 331 -29.71 7.54 -35.11
C LEU A 331 -28.90 8.13 -33.94
N LEU A 332 -29.55 8.89 -33.04
CA LEU A 332 -28.91 9.44 -31.84
C LEU A 332 -28.41 8.32 -30.91
N THR A 333 -29.24 7.31 -30.65
CA THR A 333 -28.85 6.18 -29.79
C THR A 333 -27.73 5.34 -30.39
N GLN A 334 -27.73 5.11 -31.70
CA GLN A 334 -26.63 4.42 -32.40
C GLN A 334 -25.32 5.22 -32.31
N ASN A 335 -25.36 6.53 -32.62
CA ASN A 335 -24.19 7.40 -32.54
C ASN A 335 -23.63 7.47 -31.10
N TRP A 336 -24.51 7.60 -30.11
CA TRP A 336 -24.09 7.64 -28.70
C TRP A 336 -23.51 6.31 -28.25
N THR A 337 -24.09 5.18 -28.68
CA THR A 337 -23.56 3.84 -28.35
C THR A 337 -22.17 3.67 -28.94
N GLN A 338 -21.99 4.06 -30.21
CA GLN A 338 -20.70 3.99 -30.89
C GLN A 338 -19.66 4.93 -30.25
N ASP A 339 -20.03 6.15 -29.88
CA ASP A 339 -19.17 7.09 -29.18
C ASP A 339 -18.77 6.56 -27.80
N LEU A 340 -19.73 6.03 -27.03
CA LEU A 340 -19.47 5.42 -25.73
C LEU A 340 -18.59 4.17 -25.85
N ASP A 341 -18.73 3.37 -26.90
CA ASP A 341 -17.86 2.23 -27.15
C ASP A 341 -16.42 2.64 -27.45
N ASN A 342 -16.26 3.78 -28.13
CA ASN A 342 -14.96 4.41 -28.35
C ASN A 342 -14.38 5.05 -27.08
N TRP A 343 -15.19 5.33 -26.06
CA TRP A 343 -14.70 5.84 -24.78
C TRP A 343 -14.06 4.71 -23.98
N GLN A 344 -12.72 4.67 -23.95
CA GLN A 344 -11.85 4.11 -22.89
C GLN A 344 -10.36 4.05 -23.25
#